data_AF-A0A961E4Y8-F1
#
_entry.id   AF-A0A961E4Y8-F1
#
_cell.length_a   1.000
_cell.length_b   1.000
_cell.length_c   1.000
_cell.angle_alpha   90.00
_cell.angle_beta   90.00
_cell.angle_gamma   90.00
#
_symmetry.space_group_name_H-M   'P 1'
#
loop_
_entity.id
_entity.type
_entity.pdbx_description
1 polymer ?
#
loop_
_entity_poly.entity_id
_entity_poly.type
_entity_poly.pdbx_seq_one_letter_code
_entity_poly.pdbx_strand_id
1 'polypeptide(L)'
;MTRLTAAQARRVAVAAQGLAEPKPSGPVTRAHLRRLIRRIQVLQLDSVSVAVRAHYAPVFSRLGPYDRELLDGAAWSDTARSPRLLVEYWAHEAALMAVEDWPLMRWRMREYVHGRWGVEIVKRNPRLVDDVIAAVTDIGPATAGQIEAHLESGSQRGTKALKKEMWDRTDTKWV
;
A
#
# COMPACT_ATOMS: atom_id res chain seq x y z
N MET A 1 37.10 -6.14 -12.95
CA MET A 1 36.07 -5.41 -12.19
C MET A 1 35.81 -4.07 -12.87
N THR A 2 34.60 -3.84 -13.34
CA THR A 2 34.20 -2.53 -13.89
C THR A 2 34.04 -1.53 -12.76
N ARG A 3 34.68 -0.36 -12.83
CA ARG A 3 34.49 0.75 -11.87
C ARG A 3 33.65 1.86 -12.51
N LEU A 4 32.68 2.37 -11.76
CA LEU A 4 31.88 3.54 -12.15
C LEU A 4 32.29 4.75 -11.32
N THR A 5 32.43 5.90 -11.96
CA THR A 5 32.44 7.19 -11.27
C THR A 5 31.07 7.47 -10.65
N ALA A 6 31.02 8.34 -9.64
CA ALA A 6 29.76 8.77 -9.02
C ALA A 6 28.77 9.37 -10.05
N ALA A 7 29.27 10.08 -11.06
CA ALA A 7 28.44 10.63 -12.13
C ALA A 7 27.81 9.54 -13.00
N GLN A 8 28.55 8.48 -13.32
CA GLN A 8 28.03 7.34 -14.08
C GLN A 8 26.99 6.58 -13.26
N ALA A 9 27.28 6.28 -11.99
CA ALA A 9 26.34 5.61 -11.10
C ALA A 9 25.00 6.37 -10.96
N ARG A 10 25.05 7.70 -10.81
CA ARG A 10 23.84 8.54 -10.77
C ARG A 10 23.02 8.46 -12.06
N ARG A 11 23.67 8.54 -13.22
CA ARG A 11 22.96 8.42 -14.51
C ARG A 11 22.29 7.06 -14.66
N VAL A 12 22.97 5.99 -14.26
CA VAL A 12 22.41 4.63 -14.27
C VAL A 12 21.18 4.57 -13.37
N ALA A 13 21.24 5.09 -12.14
CA ALA A 13 20.11 5.09 -11.21
C ALA A 13 18.90 5.87 -11.75
N VAL A 14 19.11 7.06 -12.30
CA VAL A 14 18.04 7.90 -12.89
C VAL A 14 17.42 7.23 -14.12
N ALA A 15 18.25 6.65 -15.00
CA ALA A 15 17.78 5.94 -16.18
C ALA A 15 17.00 4.67 -15.82
N ALA A 16 17.47 3.90 -14.82
CA ALA A 16 16.78 2.71 -14.33
C ALA A 16 15.38 3.01 -13.80
N GLN A 17 15.16 4.20 -13.25
CA GLN A 17 13.85 4.67 -12.79
C GLN A 17 12.92 5.19 -13.91
N GLY A 18 13.39 5.22 -15.16
CA GLY A 18 12.63 5.69 -16.32
C GLY A 18 12.48 7.21 -16.40
N LEU A 19 13.25 7.98 -15.63
CA LEU A 19 13.17 9.45 -15.61
C LEU A 19 13.92 10.10 -16.79
N ALA A 20 14.76 9.34 -17.48
CA ALA A 20 15.49 9.78 -18.67
C ALA A 20 14.78 9.42 -19.98
N GLU A 21 13.64 8.72 -19.93
CA GLU A 21 12.91 8.33 -21.13
C GLU A 21 12.03 9.48 -21.66
N PRO A 22 11.83 9.56 -22.99
CA PRO A 22 10.86 10.48 -23.54
C PRO A 22 9.45 10.09 -23.05
N LYS A 23 8.65 11.11 -22.74
CA LYS A 23 7.23 10.93 -22.42
C LYS A 23 6.48 10.42 -23.66
N PRO A 24 5.37 9.69 -23.50
CA PRO A 24 4.50 9.33 -24.61
C PRO A 24 4.06 10.56 -25.42
N SER A 25 4.04 10.44 -26.75
CA SER A 25 3.60 11.50 -27.65
C SER A 25 2.07 11.65 -27.73
N GLY A 26 1.32 10.69 -27.19
CA GLY A 26 -0.14 10.69 -27.13
C GLY A 26 -0.66 10.40 -25.72
N PRO A 27 -1.98 10.14 -25.58
CA PRO A 27 -2.60 9.88 -24.28
C PRO A 27 -1.90 8.75 -23.52
N VAL A 28 -1.75 8.93 -22.20
CA VAL A 28 -1.20 7.88 -21.34
C VAL A 28 -2.19 6.72 -21.27
N THR A 29 -1.73 5.52 -21.61
CA THR A 29 -2.54 4.31 -21.65
C THR A 29 -2.19 3.37 -20.51
N ARG A 30 -3.08 2.41 -20.27
CA ARG A 30 -2.85 1.31 -19.31
C ARG A 30 -1.57 0.51 -19.63
N ALA A 31 -1.18 0.42 -20.91
CA ALA A 31 0.05 -0.24 -21.32
C ALA A 31 1.30 0.56 -20.89
N HIS A 32 1.26 1.90 -20.95
CA HIS A 32 2.31 2.75 -20.41
C HIS A 32 2.42 2.57 -18.89
N LEU A 33 1.29 2.59 -18.18
CA LEU A 33 1.25 2.38 -16.75
C LEU A 33 1.82 1.02 -16.36
N ARG A 34 1.42 -0.07 -17.03
CA ARG A 34 1.96 -1.42 -16.77
C ARG A 34 3.47 -1.50 -16.99
N ARG A 35 3.99 -0.86 -18.04
CA ARG A 35 5.45 -0.81 -18.30
C ARG A 35 6.18 -0.04 -17.20
N LEU A 36 5.61 1.08 -16.74
CA LEU A 36 6.17 1.86 -15.65
C LEU A 36 6.19 1.04 -14.35
N ILE A 37 5.06 0.44 -13.97
CA ILE A 37 4.94 -0.38 -12.75
C ILE A 37 5.98 -1.50 -12.77
N ARG A 38 6.14 -2.23 -13.87
CA ARG A 38 7.17 -3.29 -13.98
C ARG A 38 8.60 -2.78 -13.81
N ARG A 39 8.85 -1.50 -14.07
CA ARG A 39 10.18 -0.90 -13.93
C ARG A 39 10.46 -0.40 -12.52
N ILE A 40 9.53 0.35 -11.93
CA ILE A 40 9.75 0.97 -10.61
C ILE A 40 9.25 0.09 -9.45
N GLN A 41 8.45 -0.93 -9.77
CA GLN A 41 7.95 -2.04 -8.94
C GLN A 41 7.02 -1.65 -7.78
N VAL A 42 7.22 -0.49 -7.19
CA VAL A 42 6.52 -0.04 -5.98
C VAL A 42 6.24 1.46 -6.06
N LEU A 43 5.05 1.86 -5.62
CA LEU A 43 4.67 3.24 -5.35
C LEU A 43 4.35 3.37 -3.87
N GLN A 44 4.96 4.32 -3.17
CA GLN A 44 4.62 4.58 -1.78
C GLN A 44 3.20 5.15 -1.68
N LEU A 45 2.37 4.52 -0.86
CA LEU A 45 1.02 4.95 -0.55
C LEU A 45 1.09 5.88 0.66
N ASP A 46 0.54 7.08 0.52
CA ASP A 46 0.54 8.08 1.58
C ASP A 46 -0.81 8.79 1.59
N SER A 47 -1.34 9.02 2.78
CA SER A 47 -2.58 9.75 3.04
C SER A 47 -2.37 11.27 3.08
N VAL A 48 -1.13 11.75 3.25
CA VAL A 48 -0.84 13.19 3.27
C VAL A 48 -0.88 13.75 1.85
N SER A 49 -1.73 14.76 1.65
CA SER A 49 -1.85 15.47 0.38
C SER A 49 -1.79 16.98 0.59
N VAL A 50 -0.59 17.56 0.56
CA VAL A 50 -0.42 19.02 0.55
C VAL A 50 -0.77 19.61 -0.82
N ALA A 51 -0.49 18.87 -1.90
CA ALA A 51 -0.88 19.22 -3.27
C ALA A 51 -1.62 18.06 -3.95
N VAL A 52 -1.07 16.85 -3.85
CA VAL A 52 -1.62 15.62 -4.42
C VAL A 52 -1.16 14.44 -3.56
N ARG A 53 -1.92 13.33 -3.53
CA ARG A 53 -1.45 12.10 -2.86
C ARG A 53 -0.14 11.64 -3.48
N ALA A 54 0.81 11.23 -2.64
CA ALA A 54 2.20 10.99 -3.06
C ALA A 54 2.34 9.99 -4.22
N HIS A 55 1.54 8.92 -4.25
CA HIS A 55 1.59 7.87 -5.27
C HIS A 55 1.27 8.34 -6.69
N TYR A 56 0.62 9.50 -6.87
CA TYR A 56 0.33 10.02 -8.20
C TYR A 56 1.53 10.71 -8.86
N ALA A 57 2.40 11.35 -8.07
CA ALA A 57 3.51 12.14 -8.57
C ALA A 57 4.57 11.31 -9.33
N PRO A 58 4.97 10.10 -8.86
CA PRO A 58 5.90 9.25 -9.60
C PRO A 58 5.40 8.85 -10.98
N VAL A 59 4.09 8.66 -11.18
CA VAL A 59 3.52 8.32 -12.48
C VAL A 59 3.57 9.54 -13.40
N PHE A 60 3.14 10.70 -12.90
CA PHE A 60 3.19 11.97 -13.63
C PHE A 60 4.61 12.31 -14.09
N SER A 61 5.61 12.10 -13.23
CA SER A 61 6.99 12.47 -13.53
C SER A 61 7.60 11.67 -14.69
N ARG A 62 7.15 10.43 -14.93
CA ARG A 62 7.60 9.60 -16.09
C ARG A 62 6.70 9.73 -17.30
N LEU A 63 5.38 9.77 -17.11
CA LEU A 63 4.42 9.65 -18.22
C LEU A 63 3.81 10.99 -18.65
N GLY A 64 3.98 12.04 -17.86
CA GLY A 64 3.30 13.33 -18.07
C GLY A 64 1.86 13.33 -17.52
N PRO A 65 1.03 14.30 -17.92
CA PRO A 65 -0.38 14.35 -17.55
C PRO A 65 -1.11 13.06 -17.95
N TYR A 66 -1.90 12.52 -17.02
CA TYR A 66 -2.70 11.31 -17.22
C TYR A 66 -3.96 11.39 -16.38
N ASP A 67 -4.97 10.60 -16.76
CA ASP A 67 -6.17 10.42 -15.97
C ASP A 67 -5.87 9.55 -14.73
N ARG A 68 -6.15 10.05 -13.54
CA ARG A 68 -5.89 9.33 -12.28
C ARG A 68 -6.75 8.08 -12.16
N GLU A 69 -7.92 8.02 -12.80
CA GLU A 69 -8.73 6.80 -12.85
C GLU A 69 -7.97 5.62 -13.47
N LEU A 70 -6.96 5.90 -14.31
CA LEU A 70 -6.08 4.86 -14.85
C LEU A 70 -5.27 4.17 -13.76
N LEU A 71 -4.73 4.93 -12.80
CA LEU A 71 -3.97 4.38 -11.67
C LEU A 71 -4.91 3.77 -10.64
N ASP A 72 -5.99 4.48 -10.32
CA ASP A 72 -6.95 4.05 -9.31
C ASP A 72 -7.63 2.73 -9.74
N GLY A 73 -8.05 2.63 -11.00
CA GLY A 73 -8.59 1.40 -11.57
C GLY A 73 -7.56 0.26 -11.62
N ALA A 74 -6.27 0.57 -11.82
CA ALA A 74 -5.23 -0.44 -11.79
C ALA A 74 -4.94 -0.99 -10.38
N ALA A 75 -5.24 -0.22 -9.33
CA ALA A 75 -5.02 -0.61 -7.93
C ALA A 75 -6.26 -1.22 -7.26
N TRP A 76 -7.44 -0.68 -7.52
CA TRP A 76 -8.63 -0.97 -6.72
C TRP A 76 -9.79 -1.59 -7.51
N SER A 77 -9.71 -1.64 -8.85
CA SER A 77 -10.75 -2.26 -9.68
C SER A 77 -10.27 -3.57 -10.28
N ASP A 78 -10.96 -4.66 -9.98
CA ASP A 78 -10.61 -6.01 -10.43
C ASP A 78 -11.78 -6.61 -11.23
N THR A 79 -11.61 -6.74 -12.53
CA THR A 79 -12.63 -7.32 -13.41
C THR A 79 -11.98 -8.29 -14.39
N ALA A 80 -12.75 -9.26 -14.90
CA ALA A 80 -12.25 -10.21 -15.91
C ALA A 80 -11.67 -9.51 -17.16
N ARG A 81 -12.19 -8.33 -17.51
CA ARG A 81 -11.74 -7.53 -18.67
C ARG A 81 -10.56 -6.61 -18.35
N SER A 82 -10.39 -6.21 -17.10
CA SER A 82 -9.30 -5.37 -16.63
C SER A 82 -8.90 -5.82 -15.21
N PRO A 83 -8.05 -6.85 -15.09
CA PRO A 83 -7.58 -7.33 -13.79
C PRO A 83 -6.63 -6.31 -13.16
N ARG A 84 -6.54 -6.25 -11.83
CA ARG A 84 -5.62 -5.32 -11.16
C ARG A 84 -4.17 -5.48 -11.61
N LEU A 85 -3.44 -4.37 -11.65
CA LEU A 85 -1.97 -4.36 -11.82
C LEU A 85 -1.25 -4.15 -10.50
N LEU A 86 -1.93 -3.56 -9.51
CA LEU A 86 -1.35 -3.20 -8.22
C LEU A 86 -2.13 -3.82 -7.07
N VAL A 87 -1.42 -4.09 -5.99
CA VAL A 87 -1.97 -4.52 -4.69
C VAL A 87 -1.38 -3.65 -3.59
N GLU A 88 -2.19 -3.35 -2.57
CA GLU A 88 -1.71 -2.72 -1.35
C GLU A 88 -0.97 -3.73 -0.48
N TYR A 89 0.26 -3.40 -0.09
CA TYR A 89 1.04 -4.23 0.81
C TYR A 89 2.04 -3.42 1.63
N TRP A 90 2.35 -3.92 2.83
CA TRP A 90 3.44 -3.43 3.68
C TRP A 90 4.79 -3.92 3.14
N ALA A 91 5.25 -3.30 2.06
CA ALA A 91 6.57 -3.57 1.49
C ALA A 91 7.66 -2.96 2.38
N HIS A 92 8.31 -1.88 1.97
CA HIS A 92 9.14 -1.10 2.91
C HIS A 92 8.25 -0.31 3.89
N GLU A 93 7.19 0.31 3.35
CA GLU A 93 6.10 0.96 4.06
C GLU A 93 4.78 0.64 3.32
N ALA A 94 3.66 1.30 3.67
CA ALA A 94 2.42 1.21 2.91
C ALA A 94 2.69 1.55 1.44
N ALA A 95 2.38 0.61 0.55
CA ALA A 95 2.72 0.75 -0.86
C ALA A 95 1.74 0.04 -1.78
N LEU A 96 1.65 0.57 -3.00
CA LEU A 96 1.09 -0.13 -4.16
C LEU A 96 2.22 -0.87 -4.87
N MET A 97 2.16 -2.20 -4.87
CA MET A 97 3.14 -3.10 -5.49
C MET A 97 2.53 -3.80 -6.69
N ALA A 98 3.34 -4.13 -7.70
CA ALA A 98 2.89 -4.99 -8.80
C ALA A 98 2.31 -6.32 -8.27
N VAL A 99 1.14 -6.73 -8.78
CA VAL A 99 0.50 -7.99 -8.38
C VAL A 99 1.43 -9.18 -8.63
N GLU A 100 2.23 -9.13 -9.69
CA GLU A 100 3.19 -10.17 -10.05
C GLU A 100 4.34 -10.30 -9.06
N ASP A 101 4.70 -9.21 -8.36
CA ASP A 101 5.79 -9.19 -7.37
C ASP A 101 5.29 -9.52 -5.96
N TRP A 102 3.98 -9.44 -5.69
CA TRP A 102 3.40 -9.74 -4.37
C TRP A 102 3.76 -11.14 -3.82
N PRO A 103 3.80 -12.22 -4.62
CA PRO A 103 4.27 -13.53 -4.15
C PRO A 103 5.72 -13.53 -3.63
N LEU A 104 6.57 -12.60 -4.08
CA LEU A 104 7.95 -12.48 -3.58
C LEU A 104 8.00 -12.03 -2.11
N MET A 105 6.90 -11.47 -1.58
CA MET A 105 6.80 -11.02 -0.19
C MET A 105 6.34 -12.12 0.78
N ARG A 106 6.14 -13.36 0.32
CA ARG A 106 5.66 -14.48 1.17
C ARG A 106 6.54 -14.75 2.39
N TRP A 107 7.85 -14.50 2.30
CA TRP A 107 8.75 -14.64 3.44
C TRP A 107 8.45 -13.62 4.55
N ARG A 108 8.20 -12.35 4.20
CA ARG A 108 7.78 -11.31 5.15
C ARG A 108 6.42 -11.61 5.75
N MET A 109 5.48 -12.11 4.96
CA MET A 109 4.17 -12.51 5.48
C MET A 109 4.27 -13.59 6.56
N ARG A 110 5.22 -14.53 6.41
CA ARG A 110 5.50 -15.54 7.45
C ARG A 110 6.19 -14.93 8.67
N GLU A 111 7.11 -13.99 8.46
CA GLU A 111 7.79 -13.27 9.54
C GLU A 111 6.81 -12.44 10.37
N TYR A 112 5.83 -11.80 9.73
CA TYR A 112 4.86 -10.91 10.37
C TYR A 112 3.53 -11.60 10.69
N VAL A 113 3.52 -12.91 10.93
CA VAL A 113 2.31 -13.67 11.31
C VAL A 113 1.65 -13.14 12.58
N HIS A 114 2.43 -12.50 13.46
CA HIS A 114 1.96 -11.84 14.68
C HIS A 114 2.02 -10.31 14.57
N GLY A 115 1.88 -9.78 13.36
CA GLY A 115 2.04 -8.35 13.08
C GLY A 115 3.49 -7.95 12.83
N ARG A 116 3.64 -6.84 12.11
CA ARG A 116 4.95 -6.17 11.90
C ARG A 116 5.30 -5.26 13.07
N TRP A 117 4.28 -4.69 13.70
CA TRP A 117 4.37 -3.78 14.84
C TRP A 117 3.48 -4.30 15.97
N GLY A 118 3.83 -3.99 17.23
CA GLY A 118 3.00 -4.42 18.35
C GLY A 118 2.92 -5.94 18.52
N VAL A 119 3.95 -6.68 18.11
CA VAL A 119 3.98 -8.17 18.09
C VAL A 119 3.49 -8.80 19.39
N GLU A 120 3.87 -8.22 20.54
CA GLU A 120 3.48 -8.71 21.85
C GLU A 120 1.98 -8.54 22.14
N ILE A 121 1.32 -7.54 21.54
CA ILE A 121 -0.13 -7.33 21.66
C ILE A 121 -0.86 -8.45 20.91
N VAL A 122 -0.47 -8.70 19.65
CA VAL A 122 -1.06 -9.76 18.82
C VAL A 122 -0.85 -11.14 19.43
N LYS A 123 0.36 -11.42 19.94
CA LYS A 123 0.66 -12.69 20.63
C LYS A 123 -0.16 -12.90 21.90
N ARG A 124 -0.41 -11.85 22.69
CA ARG A 124 -1.20 -11.93 23.93
C ARG A 124 -2.69 -12.08 23.67
N ASN A 125 -3.16 -11.65 22.51
CA ASN A 125 -4.58 -11.71 22.15
C ASN A 125 -4.79 -12.40 20.80
N PRO A 126 -4.57 -13.72 20.71
CA PRO A 126 -4.67 -14.45 19.45
C PRO A 126 -6.07 -14.38 18.83
N ARG A 127 -7.12 -14.22 19.65
CA ARG A 127 -8.50 -14.06 19.18
C ARG A 127 -8.75 -12.72 18.48
N LEU A 128 -7.97 -11.68 18.79
CA LEU A 128 -8.17 -10.36 18.20
C LEU A 128 -7.98 -10.37 16.68
N VAL A 129 -7.07 -11.18 16.16
CA VAL A 129 -6.89 -11.33 14.70
C VAL A 129 -8.14 -11.92 14.07
N ASP A 130 -8.68 -12.99 14.65
CA ASP A 130 -9.90 -13.64 14.17
C ASP A 130 -11.11 -12.69 14.26
N ASP A 131 -11.23 -11.95 15.37
CA ASP A 131 -12.30 -10.98 15.59
C ASP A 131 -12.23 -9.81 14.57
N VAL A 132 -11.03 -9.30 14.27
CA VAL A 132 -10.82 -8.28 13.23
C VAL A 132 -11.17 -8.81 11.84
N ILE A 133 -10.77 -10.04 11.51
CA ILE A 133 -11.13 -10.68 10.23
C ILE A 133 -12.65 -10.86 10.12
N ALA A 134 -13.31 -11.28 11.20
CA ALA A 134 -14.76 -11.43 11.25
C ALA A 134 -15.48 -10.09 11.06
N ALA A 135 -15.02 -9.03 11.75
CA ALA A 135 -15.57 -7.69 11.60
C ALA A 135 -15.47 -7.19 10.15
N VAL A 136 -14.30 -7.30 9.51
CA VAL A 136 -14.11 -6.90 8.09
C VAL A 136 -14.98 -7.74 7.15
N THR A 137 -15.22 -9.01 7.49
CA THR A 137 -16.11 -9.88 6.70
C THR A 137 -17.57 -9.45 6.81
N ASP A 138 -18.02 -8.99 7.98
CA ASP A 138 -19.40 -8.58 8.24
C ASP A 138 -19.70 -7.19 7.67
N ILE A 139 -18.87 -6.19 8.00
CA ILE A 139 -19.15 -4.78 7.65
C ILE A 139 -18.46 -4.33 6.35
N GLY A 140 -17.64 -5.18 5.75
CA GLY A 140 -16.85 -4.86 4.56
C GLY A 140 -15.65 -3.95 4.84
N PRO A 141 -15.14 -3.24 3.82
CA PRO A 141 -13.99 -2.34 3.96
C PRO A 141 -14.26 -1.25 5.02
N ALA A 142 -13.43 -1.24 6.07
CA ALA A 142 -13.62 -0.39 7.23
C ALA A 142 -12.30 0.20 7.73
N THR A 143 -12.37 1.38 8.35
CA THR A 143 -11.26 1.96 9.09
C THR A 143 -11.04 1.23 10.41
N ALA A 144 -9.83 1.32 10.98
CA ALA A 144 -9.53 0.72 12.29
C ALA A 144 -10.50 1.20 13.39
N GLY A 145 -10.96 2.45 13.34
CA GLY A 145 -11.93 2.98 14.30
C GLY A 145 -13.35 2.41 14.13
N GLN A 146 -13.75 2.09 12.90
CA GLN A 146 -15.04 1.42 12.64
C GLN A 146 -15.00 -0.04 13.09
N ILE A 147 -13.88 -0.74 12.87
CA ILE A 147 -13.66 -2.10 13.36
C ILE A 147 -13.72 -2.11 14.88
N GLU A 148 -13.01 -1.20 15.54
CA GLU A 148 -13.04 -1.04 17.00
C GLU A 148 -14.46 -0.82 17.52
N ALA A 149 -15.23 0.10 16.94
CA ALA A 149 -16.60 0.36 17.34
C ALA A 149 -17.53 -0.85 17.13
N HIS A 150 -17.28 -1.67 16.11
CA HIS A 150 -18.02 -2.91 15.86
C HIS A 150 -17.68 -4.00 16.89
N LEU A 151 -16.40 -4.14 17.25
CA LEU A 151 -15.97 -5.09 18.27
C LEU A 151 -16.47 -4.70 19.67
N GLU A 152 -16.55 -3.40 19.96
CA GLU A 152 -17.13 -2.89 21.21
C GLU A 152 -18.65 -3.09 21.28
N SER A 153 -19.38 -2.97 20.16
CA SER A 153 -20.84 -3.14 20.14
C SER A 153 -21.29 -4.60 20.25
N GLY A 154 -20.48 -5.55 19.77
CA GLY A 154 -20.72 -6.99 19.90
C GLY A 154 -20.25 -7.61 21.23
N SER A 155 -19.41 -6.91 21.99
CA SER A 155 -18.82 -7.40 23.23
C SER A 155 -19.58 -6.89 24.45
N GLN A 156 -20.12 -7.79 25.28
CA GLN A 156 -20.56 -7.46 26.65
C GLN A 156 -19.37 -7.11 27.60
N ARG A 157 -18.23 -6.65 27.08
CA ARG A 157 -17.12 -6.12 27.89
C ARG A 157 -17.24 -4.60 27.93
N GLY A 158 -18.02 -4.13 28.89
CA GLY A 158 -18.04 -2.72 29.24
C GLY A 158 -16.67 -2.28 29.77
N THR A 159 -16.03 -1.36 29.06
CA THR A 159 -15.38 -0.17 29.64
C THR A 159 -15.06 0.78 28.49
N LYS A 160 -15.80 1.89 28.39
CA LYS A 160 -15.40 3.06 27.59
C LYS A 160 -14.11 3.62 28.20
N ALA A 161 -12.94 3.24 27.69
CA ALA A 161 -11.74 4.02 27.90
C ALA A 161 -11.88 5.29 27.07
N LEU A 162 -12.06 6.43 27.75
CA LEU A 162 -12.09 7.75 27.14
C LEU A 162 -10.79 7.97 26.35
N LYS A 163 -10.88 7.98 25.02
CA LYS A 163 -9.79 8.40 24.11
C LYS A 163 -9.39 9.82 24.48
N LYS A 164 -8.23 9.97 25.12
CA LYS A 164 -7.78 11.29 25.61
C LYS A 164 -6.94 12.04 24.57
N GLU A 165 -6.34 11.34 23.61
CA GLU A 165 -5.46 11.95 22.59
C GLU A 165 -5.51 11.22 21.23
N MET A 166 -5.22 11.94 20.15
CA MET A 166 -5.16 11.42 18.78
C MET A 166 -4.12 10.28 18.60
N TRP A 167 -3.15 10.20 19.51
CA TRP A 167 -2.09 9.19 19.52
C TRP A 167 -2.40 7.94 20.35
N ASP A 168 -3.56 7.91 21.03
CA ASP A 168 -3.94 6.78 21.86
C ASP A 168 -4.32 5.58 20.96
N ARG A 169 -3.43 4.59 20.93
CA ARG A 169 -3.54 3.40 20.06
C ARG A 169 -4.08 2.23 20.87
N THR A 170 -5.32 1.85 20.59
CA THR A 170 -5.93 0.62 21.12
C THR A 170 -5.33 -0.61 20.46
N ASP A 171 -5.45 -1.76 21.10
CA ASP A 171 -4.90 -3.04 20.62
C ASP A 171 -5.37 -3.38 19.20
N THR A 172 -6.61 -3.05 18.86
CA THR A 172 -7.19 -3.19 17.51
C THR A 172 -6.41 -2.44 16.43
N LYS A 173 -5.71 -1.35 16.77
CA LYS A 173 -4.89 -0.57 15.82
C LYS A 173 -3.48 -1.14 15.62
N TRP A 174 -3.12 -2.18 16.35
CA TRP A 174 -1.83 -2.87 16.24
C TRP A 174 -1.91 -4.20 15.50
N VAL A 175 -3.13 -4.70 15.24
CA VAL A 175 -3.43 -5.86 14.41
C VAL A 175 -3.59 -5.41 12.95
#